data_AF-A0A1C1CTA2-F1
#
_entry.id   AF-A0A1C1CTA2-F1
#
_cell.length_a   1.000
_cell.length_b   1.000
_cell.length_c   1.000
_cell.angle_alpha   90.00
_cell.angle_beta   90.00
_cell.angle_gamma   90.00
#
_symmetry.space_group_name_H-M   'P 1'
#
loop_
_entity.id
_entity.type
_entity.pdbx_description
1 polymer ?
#
loop_
_entity_poly.entity_id
_entity_poly.type
_entity_poly.pdbx_seq_one_letter_code
_entity_poly.pdbx_strand_id
1 'polypeptide(L)'
;MSPEDRIGTPHIPVDPERVVAVVESDYPDQTTENAPEDETSRAIARNLIEFLEHEVKHDRLPKNLLPLQSGIGNIANAVIGGLAKGGANFKNLKVWTEVLQDSFLDLFDSGNLDFATATSIRFSPGGFQRFYDGWENYHAKLLLRSQQVSNSPEIIRRLGVIGMNTPVEVDIYAHANSTCVMGSRMLNGLGGSADFLRSAKYSIMHTPSTRPSKTDPTGVSCIVPMCTHVDQTEHDLDVVVTEIGLADVRGMSPRERAREIIKHCAHPDYRPILQDYFDKAEFECLRKGMGHEPHLLFNTFDMHKNLVENGTMKISGWK
;
A
#
# COMPACT_ATOMS: atom_id res chain seq x y z
N MET A 1 -21.58 8.99 -10.47
CA MET A 1 -21.35 8.34 -9.17
C MET A 1 -20.20 9.05 -8.52
N SER A 2 -20.39 9.50 -7.28
CA SER A 2 -19.41 10.25 -6.51
C SER A 2 -19.24 9.61 -5.13
N PRO A 3 -18.07 9.77 -4.47
CA PRO A 3 -17.83 9.22 -3.13
C PRO A 3 -18.88 9.60 -2.08
N GLU A 4 -19.56 10.73 -2.23
CA GLU A 4 -20.59 11.24 -1.31
C GLU A 4 -22.00 10.67 -1.53
N ASP A 5 -22.25 9.94 -2.63
CA ASP A 5 -23.58 9.46 -2.98
C ASP A 5 -24.14 8.50 -1.92
N ARG A 6 -25.26 8.84 -1.29
CA ARG A 6 -25.95 7.98 -0.30
C ARG A 6 -26.99 7.11 -1.00
N ILE A 7 -26.86 5.79 -0.87
CA ILE A 7 -27.68 4.79 -1.61
C ILE A 7 -28.44 3.83 -0.68
N GLY A 8 -28.58 4.16 0.60
CA GLY A 8 -29.19 3.29 1.61
C GLY A 8 -29.76 4.06 2.78
N THR A 9 -29.98 3.36 3.88
CA THR A 9 -30.53 3.90 5.14
C THR A 9 -29.42 4.23 6.14
N PRO A 10 -29.65 5.14 7.11
CA PRO A 10 -28.70 5.43 8.18
C PRO A 10 -28.71 4.39 9.32
N HIS A 11 -29.44 3.28 9.14
CA HIS A 11 -29.62 2.21 10.11
C HIS A 11 -29.72 0.87 9.39
N ILE A 12 -29.45 -0.22 10.11
CA ILE A 12 -29.60 -1.59 9.61
C ILE A 12 -30.99 -2.10 10.05
N PRO A 13 -31.89 -2.47 9.13
CA PRO A 13 -33.18 -3.03 9.51
C PRO A 13 -32.99 -4.40 10.17
N VAL A 14 -33.68 -4.62 11.28
CA VAL A 14 -33.71 -5.90 12.00
C VAL A 14 -35.15 -6.22 12.38
N ASP A 15 -35.48 -7.52 12.36
CA ASP A 15 -36.74 -8.04 12.88
C ASP A 15 -36.70 -8.02 14.44
N PRO A 16 -37.50 -7.17 15.12
CA PRO A 16 -37.44 -7.04 16.57
C PRO A 16 -37.75 -8.32 17.33
N GLU A 17 -38.53 -9.25 16.74
CA GLU A 17 -38.86 -10.53 17.38
C GLU A 17 -37.63 -11.46 17.50
N ARG A 18 -36.57 -11.18 16.73
CA ARG A 18 -35.29 -11.91 16.79
C ARG A 18 -34.31 -11.31 17.80
N VAL A 19 -34.60 -10.14 18.36
CA VAL A 19 -33.73 -9.48 19.34
C VAL A 19 -34.00 -10.08 20.72
N VAL A 20 -33.12 -11.00 21.14
CA VAL A 20 -33.26 -11.70 22.43
C VAL A 20 -32.78 -10.88 23.64
N ALA A 21 -31.91 -9.89 23.41
CA ALA A 21 -31.39 -8.99 24.43
C ALA A 21 -30.78 -7.74 23.80
N VAL A 22 -30.73 -6.65 24.57
CA VAL A 22 -29.92 -5.45 24.32
C VAL A 22 -29.02 -5.27 25.53
N VAL A 23 -27.71 -5.12 25.32
CA VAL A 23 -26.71 -4.96 26.39
C VAL A 23 -26.10 -3.57 26.25
N GLU A 24 -26.35 -2.71 27.22
CA GLU A 24 -25.77 -1.38 27.28
C GLU A 24 -24.27 -1.46 27.61
N SER A 25 -23.46 -0.59 26.99
CA SER A 25 -22.01 -0.54 27.17
C SER A 25 -21.50 0.88 26.97
N ASP A 26 -20.57 1.30 27.82
CA ASP A 26 -19.79 2.53 27.72
C ASP A 26 -18.30 2.26 27.41
N TYR A 27 -17.96 1.01 27.08
CA TYR A 27 -16.59 0.62 26.76
C TYR A 27 -16.13 1.24 25.44
N PRO A 28 -15.02 2.01 25.44
CA PRO A 28 -14.47 2.58 24.21
C PRO A 28 -13.74 1.54 23.37
N ASP A 29 -13.60 1.83 22.08
CA ASP A 29 -12.77 1.05 21.16
C ASP A 29 -11.33 0.92 21.68
N GLN A 30 -10.80 -0.29 21.65
CA GLN A 30 -9.44 -0.59 22.10
C GLN A 30 -8.45 -0.39 20.95
N THR A 31 -8.07 0.87 20.70
CA THR A 31 -7.06 1.22 19.70
C THR A 31 -5.74 1.65 20.34
N THR A 32 -4.66 1.58 19.55
CA THR A 32 -3.32 1.98 19.96
C THR A 32 -2.89 3.26 19.27
N GLU A 33 -1.98 4.00 19.90
CA GLU A 33 -1.32 5.14 19.28
C GLU A 33 -0.68 4.78 17.95
N ASN A 34 -0.68 5.72 17.01
CA ASN A 34 0.04 5.58 15.77
C ASN A 34 1.54 5.75 16.03
N ALA A 35 2.37 4.91 15.42
CA ALA A 35 3.79 5.18 15.41
C ALA A 35 4.06 6.46 14.58
N PRO A 36 4.97 7.35 15.04
CA PRO A 36 5.24 8.59 14.36
C PRO A 36 5.85 8.35 12.98
N GLU A 37 5.67 9.32 12.07
CA GLU A 37 6.37 9.34 10.80
C GLU A 37 7.89 9.34 11.02
N ASP A 38 8.62 8.43 10.38
CA ASP A 38 10.07 8.40 10.36
C ASP A 38 10.62 8.98 9.05
N GLU A 39 11.94 9.08 8.92
CA GLU A 39 12.56 9.64 7.72
C GLU A 39 12.29 8.79 6.48
N THR A 40 12.27 7.48 6.64
CA THR A 40 11.97 6.49 5.59
C THR A 40 10.55 6.67 5.06
N SER A 41 9.55 6.75 5.95
CA SER A 41 8.15 6.95 5.57
C SER A 41 7.93 8.31 4.91
N ARG A 42 8.60 9.37 5.39
CA ARG A 42 8.59 10.68 4.72
C ARG A 42 9.23 10.65 3.33
N ALA A 43 10.31 9.90 3.15
CA ALA A 43 10.97 9.76 1.85
C ALA A 43 10.09 9.02 0.83
N ILE A 44 9.46 7.92 1.25
CA ILE A 44 8.47 7.21 0.44
C ILE A 44 7.31 8.13 0.06
N ALA A 45 6.78 8.90 1.02
CA ALA A 45 5.71 9.85 0.77
C ALA A 45 6.11 10.94 -0.24
N ARG A 46 7.33 11.47 -0.16
CA ARG A 46 7.85 12.45 -1.14
C ARG A 46 7.90 11.86 -2.55
N ASN A 47 8.47 10.67 -2.72
CA ASN A 47 8.57 10.02 -4.02
C ASN A 47 7.18 9.77 -4.64
N LEU A 48 6.22 9.37 -3.81
CA LEU A 48 4.84 9.15 -4.26
C LEU A 48 4.13 10.46 -4.63
N ILE A 49 4.27 11.51 -3.82
CA ILE A 49 3.67 12.82 -4.10
C ILE A 49 4.25 13.41 -5.39
N GLU A 50 5.58 13.35 -5.57
CA GLU A 50 6.23 13.81 -6.80
C GLU A 50 5.70 13.08 -8.03
N PHE A 51 5.48 11.76 -7.94
CA PHE A 51 4.85 11.00 -9.01
C PHE A 51 3.43 11.50 -9.30
N LEU A 52 2.59 11.70 -8.28
CA LEU A 52 1.22 12.20 -8.48
C LEU A 52 1.22 13.60 -9.11
N GLU A 53 2.12 14.48 -8.69
CA GLU A 53 2.27 15.82 -9.28
C GLU A 53 2.74 15.74 -10.73
N HIS A 54 3.64 14.81 -11.04
CA HIS A 54 4.10 14.54 -12.38
C HIS A 54 2.96 14.04 -13.29
N GLU A 55 2.09 13.14 -12.79
CA GLU A 55 0.92 12.65 -13.53
C GLU A 55 -0.10 13.76 -13.79
N VAL A 56 -0.32 14.67 -12.83
CA VAL A 56 -1.18 15.85 -13.02
C VAL A 56 -0.58 16.82 -14.02
N LYS A 57 0.74 17.09 -13.94
CA LYS A 57 1.45 17.98 -14.86
C LYS A 57 1.34 17.53 -16.33
N HIS A 58 1.17 16.24 -16.57
CA HIS A 58 1.03 15.66 -17.91
C HIS A 58 -0.42 15.26 -18.24
N ASP A 59 -1.41 15.82 -17.54
CA ASP A 59 -2.84 15.61 -17.79
C ASP A 59 -3.29 14.14 -17.72
N ARG A 60 -2.55 13.28 -17.01
CA ARG A 60 -2.90 11.85 -16.78
C ARG A 60 -3.78 11.64 -15.56
N LEU A 61 -3.69 12.55 -14.59
CA LEU A 61 -4.61 12.71 -13.47
C LEU A 61 -5.14 14.16 -13.44
N PRO A 62 -6.37 14.40 -12.98
CA PRO A 62 -6.85 15.77 -12.81
C PRO A 62 -6.25 16.40 -11.54
N LYS A 63 -6.38 17.72 -11.39
CA LYS A 63 -5.76 18.50 -10.30
C LYS A 63 -6.18 18.09 -8.89
N ASN A 64 -7.37 17.50 -8.75
CA ASN A 64 -7.89 16.97 -7.50
C ASN A 64 -7.61 15.47 -7.33
N LEU A 65 -6.71 14.92 -8.16
CA LEU A 65 -6.42 13.50 -8.27
C LEU A 65 -7.70 12.70 -8.57
N LEU A 66 -7.84 11.53 -8.00
CA LEU A 66 -9.08 10.76 -8.00
C LEU A 66 -9.30 10.32 -6.55
N PRO A 67 -10.43 9.66 -6.21
CA PRO A 67 -10.63 9.20 -4.85
C PRO A 67 -9.45 8.33 -4.38
N LEU A 68 -8.90 8.66 -3.21
CA LEU A 68 -7.72 7.99 -2.67
C LEU A 68 -8.14 6.83 -1.77
N GLN A 69 -7.51 5.67 -1.94
CA GLN A 69 -7.47 4.60 -0.94
C GLN A 69 -6.07 4.53 -0.34
N SER A 70 -5.99 4.43 0.99
CA SER A 70 -4.72 4.22 1.68
C SER A 70 -4.89 3.15 2.75
N GLY A 71 -3.93 2.23 2.83
CA GLY A 71 -3.87 1.20 3.88
C GLY A 71 -3.55 1.77 5.27
N ILE A 72 -3.30 0.88 6.23
CA ILE A 72 -2.94 1.25 7.60
C ILE A 72 -1.41 1.30 7.78
N GLY A 73 -0.92 2.27 8.55
CA GLY A 73 0.47 2.29 9.04
C GLY A 73 1.26 3.56 8.71
N ASN A 74 2.52 3.59 9.12
CA ASN A 74 3.36 4.80 9.12
C ASN A 74 3.56 5.40 7.72
N ILE A 75 3.66 4.57 6.68
CA ILE A 75 3.85 5.05 5.31
C ILE A 75 2.57 5.68 4.78
N ALA A 76 1.42 5.02 4.98
CA ALA A 76 0.11 5.56 4.63
C ALA A 76 -0.13 6.91 5.32
N ASN A 77 0.15 6.98 6.64
CA ASN A 77 0.05 8.22 7.40
C ASN A 77 0.98 9.32 6.85
N ALA A 78 2.22 8.99 6.48
CA ALA A 78 3.15 9.96 5.90
C ALA A 78 2.69 10.48 4.52
N VAL A 79 2.10 9.61 3.69
CA VAL A 79 1.52 10.00 2.40
C VAL A 79 0.36 10.98 2.61
N ILE A 80 -0.62 10.62 3.44
CA ILE A 80 -1.77 11.49 3.74
C ILE A 80 -1.33 12.78 4.44
N GLY A 81 -0.38 12.71 5.36
CA GLY A 81 0.21 13.87 6.03
C GLY A 81 0.95 14.80 5.06
N GLY A 82 1.63 14.26 4.05
CA GLY A 82 2.25 15.03 2.97
C GLY A 82 1.21 15.77 2.10
N LEU A 83 0.06 15.17 1.85
CA LEU A 83 -1.08 15.80 1.17
C LEU A 83 -1.74 16.90 2.03
N ALA A 84 -1.74 16.76 3.36
CA ALA A 84 -2.30 17.74 4.29
C ALA A 84 -1.42 18.98 4.46
N LYS A 85 -0.08 18.80 4.59
CA LYS A 85 0.89 19.87 4.88
C LYS A 85 1.08 20.89 3.73
N GLY A 86 0.33 20.77 2.63
CA GLY A 86 0.33 21.73 1.52
C GLY A 86 1.58 21.73 0.65
N GLY A 87 2.53 20.84 0.90
CA GLY A 87 3.68 20.61 0.02
C GLY A 87 3.23 20.07 -1.34
N ALA A 88 2.14 19.32 -1.36
CA ALA A 88 1.46 18.92 -2.57
C ALA A 88 0.36 19.94 -2.92
N ASN A 89 0.33 20.43 -4.16
CA ASN A 89 -0.65 21.41 -4.64
C ASN A 89 -2.07 20.84 -4.84
N PHE A 90 -2.43 19.77 -4.14
CA PHE A 90 -3.72 19.11 -4.30
C PHE A 90 -4.78 19.71 -3.36
N LYS A 91 -5.95 19.98 -3.94
CA LYS A 91 -7.15 20.50 -3.27
C LYS A 91 -8.34 19.69 -3.74
N ASN A 92 -9.46 19.81 -3.02
CA ASN A 92 -10.71 19.12 -3.38
C ASN A 92 -10.55 17.61 -3.46
N LEU A 93 -9.69 17.07 -2.60
CA LEU A 93 -9.44 15.64 -2.51
C LEU A 93 -10.70 14.95 -2.02
N LYS A 94 -10.87 13.72 -2.49
CA LYS A 94 -11.89 12.81 -1.97
C LYS A 94 -11.22 11.48 -1.61
N VAL A 95 -11.80 10.78 -0.67
CA VAL A 95 -11.30 9.50 -0.17
C VAL A 95 -12.35 8.44 -0.37
N TRP A 96 -11.91 7.28 -0.86
CA TRP A 96 -12.70 6.06 -0.93
C TRP A 96 -11.79 4.93 -0.45
N THR A 97 -11.86 4.60 0.84
CA THR A 97 -10.94 3.68 1.51
C THR A 97 -11.71 2.60 2.28
N GLU A 98 -10.99 1.64 2.86
CA GLU A 98 -11.56 0.66 3.79
C GLU A 98 -11.63 1.24 5.21
N VAL A 99 -10.53 1.84 5.69
CA VAL A 99 -10.41 2.33 7.07
C VAL A 99 -9.93 3.78 7.09
N LEU A 100 -10.64 4.63 7.83
CA LEU A 100 -10.21 6.00 8.11
C LEU A 100 -9.30 6.04 9.36
N GLN A 101 -8.14 6.69 9.24
CA GLN A 101 -7.12 6.84 10.29
C GLN A 101 -6.87 8.32 10.63
N ASP A 102 -6.16 8.58 11.74
CA ASP A 102 -5.95 9.93 12.30
C ASP A 102 -5.43 10.94 11.26
N SER A 103 -4.57 10.49 10.34
CA SER A 103 -4.02 11.34 9.27
C SER A 103 -5.08 11.97 8.37
N PHE A 104 -6.26 11.35 8.25
CA PHE A 104 -7.38 11.96 7.54
C PHE A 104 -8.06 13.08 8.32
N LEU A 105 -7.99 13.09 9.65
CA LEU A 105 -8.43 14.25 10.45
C LEU A 105 -7.56 15.47 10.16
N ASP A 106 -6.24 15.27 10.04
CA ASP A 106 -5.33 16.34 9.60
C ASP A 106 -5.66 16.81 8.18
N LEU A 107 -6.01 15.88 7.28
CA LEU A 107 -6.40 16.24 5.93
C LEU A 107 -7.74 16.99 5.88
N PHE A 108 -8.73 16.62 6.71
CA PHE A 108 -9.97 17.39 6.87
C PHE A 108 -9.69 18.80 7.40
N ASP A 109 -8.88 18.91 8.45
CA ASP A 109 -8.59 20.18 9.12
C ASP A 109 -7.73 21.12 8.26
N SER A 110 -6.92 20.57 7.35
CA SER A 110 -6.20 21.35 6.34
C SER A 110 -7.12 22.03 5.31
N GLY A 111 -8.37 21.59 5.20
CA GLY A 111 -9.32 22.02 4.17
C GLY A 111 -9.04 21.43 2.78
N ASN A 112 -8.12 20.48 2.65
CA ASN A 112 -7.78 19.84 1.37
C ASN A 112 -8.70 18.67 1.01
N LEU A 113 -9.38 18.07 2.01
CA LEU A 113 -10.31 16.95 1.84
C LEU A 113 -11.76 17.41 1.92
N ASP A 114 -12.49 17.21 0.82
CA ASP A 114 -13.91 17.55 0.71
C ASP A 114 -14.81 16.48 1.33
N PHE A 115 -14.48 15.19 1.12
CA PHE A 115 -15.31 14.07 1.55
C PHE A 115 -14.54 12.75 1.67
N ALA A 116 -14.88 11.93 2.66
CA ALA A 116 -14.36 10.57 2.80
C ALA A 116 -15.48 9.51 2.88
N THR A 117 -15.31 8.43 2.12
CA THR A 117 -16.01 7.16 2.30
C THR A 117 -15.07 6.14 2.91
N ALA A 118 -15.54 5.39 3.91
CA ALA A 118 -14.84 4.26 4.51
C ALA A 118 -15.80 3.11 4.85
N THR A 119 -15.28 1.96 5.24
CA THR A 119 -16.03 0.90 5.94
C THR A 119 -16.10 1.19 7.43
N SER A 120 -14.96 1.56 8.00
CA SER A 120 -14.78 1.75 9.43
C SER A 120 -13.83 2.90 9.75
N ILE A 121 -13.76 3.24 11.02
CA ILE A 121 -12.85 4.24 11.58
C ILE A 121 -11.93 3.51 12.55
N ARG A 122 -10.63 3.77 12.46
CA ARG A 122 -9.64 3.33 13.44
C ARG A 122 -8.76 4.53 13.73
N PHE A 123 -9.13 5.27 14.77
CA PHE A 123 -8.30 6.35 15.29
C PHE A 123 -7.52 5.91 16.53
N SER A 124 -6.44 6.63 16.86
CA SER A 124 -5.85 6.56 18.20
C SER A 124 -6.87 7.03 19.25
N PRO A 125 -6.66 6.75 20.55
CA PRO A 125 -7.50 7.32 21.61
C PRO A 125 -7.61 8.85 21.51
N GLY A 126 -6.50 9.55 21.25
CA GLY A 126 -6.51 11.00 21.03
C GLY A 126 -7.24 11.43 19.76
N GLY A 127 -7.14 10.63 18.69
CA GLY A 127 -7.86 10.85 17.44
C GLY A 127 -9.38 10.71 17.59
N PHE A 128 -9.85 9.72 18.35
CA PHE A 128 -11.28 9.60 18.71
C PHE A 128 -11.75 10.80 19.53
N GLN A 129 -10.97 11.24 20.52
CA GLN A 129 -11.29 12.43 21.29
C GLN A 129 -11.44 13.66 20.38
N ARG A 130 -10.47 13.93 19.50
CA ARG A 130 -10.53 15.03 18.51
C ARG A 130 -11.74 14.91 17.59
N PHE A 131 -12.06 13.69 17.13
CA PHE A 131 -13.18 13.45 16.23
C PHE A 131 -14.52 13.74 16.91
N TYR A 132 -14.72 13.29 18.14
CA TYR A 132 -15.95 13.55 18.90
C TYR A 132 -16.08 15.01 19.33
N ASP A 133 -14.99 15.63 19.80
CA ASP A 133 -14.97 17.06 20.17
C ASP A 133 -15.27 17.96 18.96
N GLY A 134 -14.85 17.53 17.76
CA GLY A 134 -15.06 18.23 16.50
C GLY A 134 -16.20 17.68 15.64
N TRP A 135 -17.15 16.91 16.19
CA TRP A 135 -18.16 16.15 15.43
C TRP A 135 -18.84 16.94 14.30
N GLU A 136 -19.24 18.18 14.57
CA GLU A 136 -19.90 19.07 13.59
C GLU A 136 -19.03 19.35 12.36
N ASN A 137 -17.70 19.33 12.50
CA ASN A 137 -16.76 19.59 11.40
C ASN A 137 -16.55 18.37 10.49
N TYR A 138 -16.79 17.15 10.99
CA TYR A 138 -16.46 15.91 10.30
C TYR A 138 -17.68 15.14 9.80
N HIS A 139 -18.76 15.05 10.58
CA HIS A 139 -19.83 14.07 10.32
C HIS A 139 -20.52 14.27 8.96
N ALA A 140 -20.69 15.51 8.51
CA ALA A 140 -21.30 15.83 7.22
C ALA A 140 -20.40 15.45 6.03
N LYS A 141 -19.09 15.27 6.26
CA LYS A 141 -18.06 14.97 5.25
C LYS A 141 -17.59 13.52 5.27
N LEU A 142 -18.21 12.68 6.10
CA LEU A 142 -17.85 11.27 6.27
C LEU A 142 -19.06 10.37 6.01
N LEU A 143 -18.82 9.26 5.32
CA LEU A 143 -19.81 8.21 5.09
C LEU A 143 -19.23 6.83 5.28
N LEU A 144 -19.76 6.11 6.27
CA LEU A 144 -19.46 4.68 6.46
C LEU A 144 -20.41 3.82 5.63
N ARG A 145 -19.85 2.79 4.98
CA ARG A 145 -20.58 1.86 4.11
C ARG A 145 -20.25 0.42 4.52
N SER A 146 -21.10 -0.53 4.15
CA SER A 146 -20.71 -1.94 4.30
C SER A 146 -19.49 -2.26 3.45
N GLN A 147 -18.66 -3.23 3.88
CA GLN A 147 -17.47 -3.64 3.13
C GLN A 147 -17.80 -4.10 1.71
N GLN A 148 -19.00 -4.68 1.51
CA GLN A 148 -19.49 -5.08 0.18
C GLN A 148 -19.63 -3.91 -0.79
N VAL A 149 -19.81 -2.68 -0.28
CA VAL A 149 -19.91 -1.46 -1.07
C VAL A 149 -18.56 -0.77 -1.16
N SER A 150 -17.89 -0.50 -0.03
CA SER A 150 -16.59 0.19 -0.02
C SER A 150 -15.52 -0.57 -0.80
N ASN A 151 -15.55 -1.90 -0.76
CA ASN A 151 -14.58 -2.77 -1.43
C ASN A 151 -15.12 -3.35 -2.74
N SER A 152 -16.24 -2.83 -3.26
CA SER A 152 -16.80 -3.33 -4.53
C SER A 152 -15.86 -3.02 -5.70
N PRO A 153 -15.35 -4.03 -6.42
CA PRO A 153 -14.49 -3.83 -7.60
C PRO A 153 -15.13 -2.93 -8.66
N GLU A 154 -16.45 -3.07 -8.82
CA GLU A 154 -17.24 -2.25 -9.75
C GLU A 154 -17.12 -0.76 -9.40
N ILE A 155 -17.34 -0.42 -8.13
CA ILE A 155 -17.36 0.97 -7.67
C ILE A 155 -15.95 1.55 -7.67
N ILE A 156 -14.96 0.80 -7.17
CA ILE A 156 -13.56 1.20 -7.15
C ILE A 156 -13.11 1.57 -8.57
N ARG A 157 -13.44 0.71 -9.55
CA ARG A 157 -13.11 0.95 -10.97
C ARG A 157 -13.89 2.11 -11.56
N ARG A 158 -15.20 2.23 -11.28
CA ARG A 158 -16.05 3.30 -11.81
C ARG A 158 -15.60 4.68 -11.30
N LEU A 159 -15.19 4.77 -10.04
CA LEU A 159 -14.67 6.00 -9.44
C LEU A 159 -13.23 6.32 -9.87
N GLY A 160 -12.50 5.33 -10.38
CA GLY A 160 -11.09 5.48 -10.76
C GLY A 160 -10.19 5.68 -9.54
N VAL A 161 -10.43 4.92 -8.46
CA VAL A 161 -9.69 5.06 -7.20
C VAL A 161 -8.18 4.91 -7.42
N ILE A 162 -7.36 5.69 -6.71
CA ILE A 162 -5.91 5.47 -6.60
C ILE A 162 -5.67 4.58 -5.38
N GLY A 163 -5.24 3.33 -5.61
CA GLY A 163 -5.01 2.33 -4.57
C GLY A 163 -3.56 2.33 -4.10
N MET A 164 -3.33 2.44 -2.80
CA MET A 164 -2.01 2.52 -2.18
C MET A 164 -1.91 1.56 -1.00
N ASN A 165 -1.05 0.55 -1.10
CA ASN A 165 -0.92 -0.52 -0.10
C ASN A 165 0.53 -0.84 0.23
N THR A 166 0.75 -1.48 1.38
CA THR A 166 2.07 -1.89 1.87
C THR A 166 2.21 -3.41 1.82
N PRO A 167 3.17 -3.94 1.05
CA PRO A 167 3.49 -5.36 1.05
C PRO A 167 4.53 -5.71 2.14
N VAL A 168 4.70 -7.01 2.36
CA VAL A 168 5.81 -7.64 3.07
C VAL A 168 7.10 -7.53 2.24
N GLU A 169 7.00 -7.96 0.98
CA GLU A 169 8.06 -7.96 -0.03
C GLU A 169 7.43 -7.82 -1.42
N VAL A 170 8.19 -7.25 -2.35
CA VAL A 170 7.88 -7.15 -3.78
C VAL A 170 9.04 -7.81 -4.52
N ASP A 171 8.78 -8.58 -5.55
CA ASP A 171 9.86 -9.10 -6.37
C ASP A 171 10.22 -8.20 -7.55
N ILE A 172 11.34 -8.52 -8.18
CA ILE A 172 11.84 -7.77 -9.34
C ILE A 172 10.84 -7.79 -10.51
N TYR A 173 9.89 -8.73 -10.57
CA TYR A 173 8.88 -8.78 -11.63
C TYR A 173 7.59 -8.04 -11.28
N ALA A 174 7.53 -7.38 -10.13
CA ALA A 174 6.34 -6.69 -9.62
C ALA A 174 5.21 -7.62 -9.16
N HIS A 175 5.51 -8.83 -8.70
CA HIS A 175 4.59 -9.52 -7.79
C HIS A 175 4.79 -9.00 -6.37
N ALA A 176 3.74 -9.05 -5.56
CA ALA A 176 3.81 -8.65 -4.16
C ALA A 176 3.23 -9.70 -3.21
N ASN A 177 3.90 -9.84 -2.08
CA ASN A 177 3.46 -10.60 -0.92
C ASN A 177 2.95 -9.62 0.13
N SER A 178 1.69 -9.72 0.54
CA SER A 178 1.07 -8.86 1.55
C SER A 178 0.76 -9.59 2.86
N THR A 179 0.95 -10.91 2.92
CA THR A 179 0.40 -11.75 4.00
C THR A 179 1.42 -12.62 4.70
N CYS A 180 2.23 -13.38 3.96
CA CYS A 180 2.97 -14.53 4.50
C CYS A 180 4.47 -14.26 4.54
N VAL A 181 4.99 -13.90 5.72
CA VAL A 181 6.45 -13.79 5.93
C VAL A 181 7.10 -15.16 5.73
N MET A 182 8.15 -15.22 4.91
CA MET A 182 8.85 -16.47 4.55
C MET A 182 7.88 -17.53 3.98
N GLY A 183 6.89 -17.08 3.21
CA GLY A 183 5.92 -17.90 2.50
C GLY A 183 4.91 -18.66 3.37
N SER A 184 5.00 -18.58 4.71
CA SER A 184 4.20 -19.44 5.60
C SER A 184 3.71 -18.78 6.88
N ARG A 185 4.39 -17.75 7.40
CA ARG A 185 3.96 -17.07 8.62
C ARG A 185 3.01 -15.93 8.28
N MET A 186 1.71 -16.15 8.47
CA MET A 186 0.68 -15.13 8.34
C MET A 186 0.99 -13.92 9.25
N LEU A 187 0.87 -12.71 8.69
CA LEU A 187 0.91 -11.45 9.44
C LEU A 187 -0.48 -11.05 9.92
N ASN A 188 -1.35 -10.65 8.99
CA ASN A 188 -2.70 -10.20 9.27
C ASN A 188 -3.69 -10.97 8.37
N GLY A 189 -3.69 -10.63 7.08
CA GLY A 189 -4.54 -11.19 6.04
C GLY A 189 -4.50 -10.29 4.81
N LEU A 190 -5.06 -10.74 3.70
CA LEU A 190 -5.05 -9.99 2.44
C LEU A 190 -5.80 -8.65 2.54
N GLY A 191 -6.86 -8.62 3.36
CA GLY A 191 -7.75 -7.47 3.50
C GLY A 191 -8.36 -7.05 2.16
N GLY A 192 -8.70 -5.77 2.04
CA GLY A 192 -9.16 -5.19 0.77
C GLY A 192 -8.07 -4.89 -0.25
N SER A 193 -6.79 -5.21 0.02
CA SER A 193 -5.69 -4.82 -0.88
C SER A 193 -5.90 -5.33 -2.32
N ALA A 194 -6.37 -6.57 -2.50
CA ALA A 194 -6.69 -7.11 -3.81
C ALA A 194 -7.93 -6.48 -4.46
N ASP A 195 -8.97 -6.17 -3.65
CA ASP A 195 -10.17 -5.48 -4.14
C ASP A 195 -9.81 -4.13 -4.76
N PHE A 196 -8.94 -3.38 -4.07
CA PHE A 196 -8.47 -2.07 -4.49
C PHE A 196 -7.46 -2.16 -5.63
N LEU A 197 -6.35 -2.88 -5.48
CA LEU A 197 -5.25 -2.86 -6.47
C LEU A 197 -5.68 -3.46 -7.82
N ARG A 198 -6.53 -4.48 -7.86
CA ARG A 198 -6.99 -4.99 -9.17
C ARG A 198 -7.98 -4.06 -9.87
N SER A 199 -8.69 -3.24 -9.10
CA SER A 199 -9.81 -2.42 -9.60
C SER A 199 -9.48 -0.94 -9.74
N ALA A 200 -8.37 -0.49 -9.18
CA ALA A 200 -7.95 0.90 -9.14
C ALA A 200 -7.58 1.44 -10.53
N LYS A 201 -7.56 2.78 -10.64
CA LYS A 201 -7.00 3.49 -11.78
C LYS A 201 -5.48 3.43 -11.76
N TYR A 202 -4.87 3.60 -10.59
CA TYR A 202 -3.46 3.35 -10.31
C TYR A 202 -3.31 2.44 -9.11
N SER A 203 -2.47 1.43 -9.27
CA SER A 203 -2.21 0.41 -8.26
C SER A 203 -0.78 0.49 -7.79
N ILE A 204 -0.61 1.06 -6.59
CA ILE A 204 0.67 1.48 -6.07
C ILE A 204 1.00 0.66 -4.83
N MET A 205 2.17 0.00 -4.85
CA MET A 205 2.76 -0.63 -3.67
C MET A 205 3.88 0.24 -3.13
N HIS A 206 3.88 0.46 -1.82
CA HIS A 206 4.92 1.21 -1.15
C HIS A 206 5.50 0.44 0.05
N THR A 207 6.83 0.37 0.13
CA THR A 207 7.54 -0.36 1.18
C THR A 207 8.88 0.30 1.45
N PRO A 208 9.45 0.25 2.66
CA PRO A 208 10.88 0.52 2.79
C PRO A 208 11.66 -0.46 1.91
N SER A 209 12.82 -0.07 1.41
CA SER A 209 13.66 -0.96 0.58
C SER A 209 14.32 -2.06 1.42
N THR A 210 14.49 -1.85 2.73
CA THR A 210 14.96 -2.85 3.69
C THR A 210 14.23 -2.79 5.03
N ARG A 211 14.38 -3.85 5.83
CA ARG A 211 14.00 -3.90 7.24
C ARG A 211 15.18 -4.43 8.07
N PRO A 212 15.31 -4.03 9.34
CA PRO A 212 16.33 -4.59 10.22
C PRO A 212 16.04 -6.06 10.52
N SER A 213 17.11 -6.85 10.59
CA SER A 213 17.08 -8.17 11.22
C SER A 213 17.59 -8.09 12.66
N LYS A 214 17.74 -9.23 13.34
CA LYS A 214 18.34 -9.28 14.69
C LYS A 214 19.83 -8.87 14.71
N THR A 215 20.52 -8.97 13.56
CA THR A 215 21.98 -8.85 13.48
C THR A 215 22.46 -7.85 12.45
N ASP A 216 21.57 -7.30 11.62
CA ASP A 216 21.93 -6.41 10.50
C ASP A 216 20.85 -5.32 10.35
N PRO A 217 21.19 -4.03 10.45
CA PRO A 217 20.23 -2.92 10.36
C PRO A 217 19.49 -2.85 9.01
N THR A 218 20.09 -3.40 7.94
CA THR A 218 19.47 -3.53 6.62
C THR A 218 19.29 -5.01 6.26
N GLY A 219 19.21 -5.90 7.25
CA GLY A 219 19.34 -7.35 7.07
C GLY A 219 18.25 -8.06 6.27
N VAL A 220 17.13 -7.40 5.97
CA VAL A 220 16.04 -7.96 5.16
C VAL A 220 15.79 -7.03 4.00
N SER A 221 15.97 -7.50 2.78
CA SER A 221 15.54 -6.77 1.58
C SER A 221 14.02 -6.89 1.42
N CYS A 222 13.36 -5.79 1.09
CA CYS A 222 11.94 -5.82 0.67
C CYS A 222 11.77 -5.97 -0.83
N ILE A 223 12.85 -5.80 -1.61
CA ILE A 223 12.90 -6.17 -3.02
C ILE A 223 13.64 -7.51 -3.15
N VAL A 224 12.98 -8.54 -3.68
CA VAL A 224 13.51 -9.91 -3.73
C VAL A 224 13.51 -10.47 -5.15
N PRO A 225 14.27 -11.54 -5.45
CA PRO A 225 14.22 -12.16 -6.78
C PRO A 225 12.87 -12.75 -7.14
N MET A 226 12.20 -13.37 -6.17
CA MET A 226 10.87 -13.96 -6.28
C MET A 226 10.17 -13.88 -4.93
N CYS A 227 8.90 -13.46 -4.90
CA CYS A 227 8.13 -13.45 -3.66
C CYS A 227 7.97 -14.88 -3.10
N THR A 228 8.08 -15.03 -1.79
CA THR A 228 7.87 -16.33 -1.10
C THR A 228 6.40 -16.75 -1.04
N HIS A 229 5.49 -15.80 -1.24
CA HIS A 229 4.04 -15.98 -1.41
C HIS A 229 3.53 -14.83 -2.28
N VAL A 230 2.53 -15.06 -3.12
CA VAL A 230 2.03 -14.04 -4.06
C VAL A 230 0.57 -13.74 -3.74
N ASP A 231 0.31 -12.50 -3.33
CA ASP A 231 -1.04 -11.97 -3.11
C ASP A 231 -1.50 -11.09 -4.28
N GLN A 232 -0.56 -10.36 -4.90
CA GLN A 232 -0.78 -9.55 -6.09
C GLN A 232 0.21 -9.95 -7.18
N THR A 233 -0.28 -10.14 -8.40
CA THR A 233 0.59 -10.48 -9.52
C THR A 233 1.16 -9.24 -10.21
N GLU A 234 2.13 -9.42 -11.10
CA GLU A 234 2.65 -8.34 -11.95
C GLU A 234 1.57 -7.61 -12.77
N HIS A 235 0.40 -8.23 -12.97
CA HIS A 235 -0.73 -7.65 -13.69
C HIS A 235 -1.60 -6.74 -12.81
N ASP A 236 -1.41 -6.76 -11.49
CA ASP A 236 -2.17 -5.96 -10.53
C ASP A 236 -1.45 -4.65 -10.17
N LEU A 237 -0.17 -4.52 -10.52
CA LEU A 237 0.69 -3.42 -10.07
C LEU A 237 1.14 -2.50 -11.21
N ASP A 238 0.97 -1.20 -10.99
CA ASP A 238 1.44 -0.15 -11.89
C ASP A 238 2.74 0.50 -11.40
N VAL A 239 2.89 0.65 -10.08
CA VAL A 239 3.98 1.44 -9.47
C VAL A 239 4.48 0.80 -8.18
N VAL A 240 5.79 0.73 -8.01
CA VAL A 240 6.46 0.32 -6.76
C VAL A 240 7.26 1.51 -6.21
N VAL A 241 7.11 1.81 -4.92
CA VAL A 241 7.74 2.97 -4.26
C VAL A 241 8.52 2.55 -3.03
N THR A 242 9.73 3.06 -2.90
CA THR A 242 10.56 2.95 -1.70
C THR A 242 11.14 4.31 -1.32
N GLU A 243 11.91 4.39 -0.24
CA GLU A 243 12.67 5.59 0.12
C GLU A 243 13.79 5.90 -0.89
N ILE A 244 14.23 4.91 -1.67
CA ILE A 244 15.27 5.07 -2.69
C ILE A 244 14.74 5.79 -3.93
N GLY A 245 13.48 5.54 -4.28
CA GLY A 245 12.87 6.01 -5.51
C GLY A 245 11.59 5.25 -5.84
N LEU A 246 11.18 5.33 -7.10
CA LEU A 246 9.94 4.76 -7.61
C LEU A 246 10.20 4.12 -8.98
N ALA A 247 9.58 2.97 -9.20
CA ALA A 247 9.54 2.29 -10.50
C ALA A 247 8.10 2.32 -11.03
N ASP A 248 7.89 3.01 -12.15
CA ASP A 248 6.66 3.00 -12.91
C ASP A 248 6.75 1.90 -13.96
N VAL A 249 5.98 0.83 -13.77
CA VAL A 249 6.08 -0.41 -14.57
C VAL A 249 4.95 -0.54 -15.61
N ARG A 250 4.15 0.51 -15.80
CA ARG A 250 3.04 0.52 -16.75
C ARG A 250 3.53 0.26 -18.17
N GLY A 251 2.99 -0.79 -18.81
CA GLY A 251 3.32 -1.16 -20.18
C GLY A 251 4.65 -1.89 -20.39
N MET A 252 5.34 -2.27 -19.31
CA MET A 252 6.63 -2.97 -19.37
C MET A 252 6.48 -4.49 -19.38
N SER A 253 7.36 -5.19 -20.11
CA SER A 253 7.54 -6.65 -20.00
C SER A 253 8.26 -7.03 -18.68
N PRO A 254 8.16 -8.29 -18.19
CA PRO A 254 8.76 -8.68 -16.90
C PRO A 254 10.24 -8.31 -16.78
N ARG A 255 11.01 -8.48 -17.87
CA ARG A 255 12.43 -8.10 -17.92
C ARG A 255 12.67 -6.60 -17.82
N GLU A 256 11.79 -5.77 -18.36
CA GLU A 256 11.86 -4.31 -18.22
C GLU A 256 11.47 -3.90 -16.79
N ARG A 257 10.42 -4.52 -16.23
CA ARG A 257 10.02 -4.33 -14.82
C ARG A 257 11.19 -4.60 -13.86
N ALA A 258 11.88 -5.72 -14.04
CA ALA A 258 13.04 -6.09 -13.23
C ALA A 258 14.15 -5.06 -13.25
N ARG A 259 14.50 -4.54 -14.42
CA ARG A 259 15.53 -3.49 -14.53
C ARG A 259 15.14 -2.22 -13.78
N GLU A 260 13.90 -1.77 -13.95
CA GLU A 260 13.43 -0.54 -13.30
C GLU A 260 13.28 -0.70 -11.78
N ILE A 261 12.72 -1.82 -11.30
CA ILE A 261 12.57 -2.10 -9.87
C ILE A 261 13.95 -2.24 -9.18
N ILE A 262 14.89 -2.98 -9.77
CA ILE A 262 16.25 -3.11 -9.22
C ILE A 262 16.94 -1.74 -9.15
N LYS A 263 16.84 -0.95 -10.22
CA LYS A 263 17.52 0.34 -10.33
C LYS A 263 16.95 1.38 -9.38
N HIS A 264 15.62 1.47 -9.28
CA HIS A 264 14.94 2.58 -8.61
C HIS A 264 14.39 2.26 -7.22
N CYS A 265 14.16 0.98 -6.90
CA CYS A 265 13.53 0.58 -5.63
C CYS A 265 14.45 -0.26 -4.73
N ALA A 266 15.44 -0.98 -5.27
CA ALA A 266 16.33 -1.77 -4.43
C ALA A 266 17.31 -0.89 -3.64
N HIS A 267 17.50 -1.24 -2.37
CA HIS A 267 18.50 -0.64 -1.50
C HIS A 267 19.91 -0.81 -2.08
N PRO A 268 20.83 0.17 -1.91
CA PRO A 268 22.21 0.05 -2.37
C PRO A 268 22.93 -1.25 -1.95
N ASP A 269 22.66 -1.76 -0.75
CA ASP A 269 23.25 -3.03 -0.26
C ASP A 269 22.80 -4.27 -1.05
N TYR A 270 21.58 -4.25 -1.60
CA TYR A 270 20.97 -5.39 -2.29
C TYR A 270 20.94 -5.23 -3.81
N ARG A 271 21.07 -4.00 -4.34
CA ARG A 271 21.04 -3.73 -5.77
C ARG A 271 22.07 -4.56 -6.55
N PRO A 272 23.36 -4.66 -6.13
CA PRO A 272 24.32 -5.51 -6.83
C PRO A 272 23.96 -7.00 -6.77
N ILE A 273 23.40 -7.46 -5.64
CA ILE A 273 22.97 -8.84 -5.45
C ILE A 273 21.80 -9.16 -6.40
N LEU A 274 20.79 -8.31 -6.45
CA LEU A 274 19.63 -8.49 -7.34
C LEU A 274 20.00 -8.35 -8.82
N GLN A 275 20.94 -7.45 -9.15
CA GLN A 275 21.45 -7.33 -10.51
C GLN A 275 22.20 -8.59 -10.95
N ASP A 276 23.08 -9.14 -10.09
CA ASP A 276 23.78 -10.42 -10.38
C ASP A 276 22.78 -11.58 -10.55
N TYR A 277 21.69 -11.62 -9.76
CA TYR A 277 20.62 -12.60 -9.94
C TYR A 277 20.01 -12.48 -11.34
N PHE A 278 19.55 -11.27 -11.68
CA PHE A 278 18.81 -11.01 -12.90
C PHE A 278 19.67 -11.25 -14.14
N ASP A 279 20.92 -10.80 -14.14
CA ASP A 279 21.84 -10.98 -15.26
C ASP A 279 22.15 -12.47 -15.51
N LYS A 280 22.39 -13.26 -14.44
CA LYS A 280 22.58 -14.71 -14.55
C LYS A 280 21.32 -15.42 -15.02
N ALA A 281 20.17 -15.11 -14.41
CA ALA A 281 18.89 -15.70 -14.78
C ALA A 281 18.55 -15.41 -16.25
N GLU A 282 18.68 -14.16 -16.67
CA GLU A 282 18.45 -13.71 -18.04
C GLU A 282 19.35 -14.44 -19.03
N PHE A 283 20.65 -14.52 -18.75
CA PHE A 283 21.61 -15.23 -19.59
C PHE A 283 21.26 -16.70 -19.76
N GLU A 284 20.95 -17.41 -18.67
CA GLU A 284 20.62 -18.83 -18.71
C GLU A 284 19.29 -19.12 -19.41
N CYS A 285 18.25 -18.36 -19.07
CA CYS A 285 16.90 -18.57 -19.61
C CYS A 285 16.82 -18.22 -21.10
N LEU A 286 17.49 -17.15 -21.55
CA LEU A 286 17.53 -16.79 -22.98
C LEU A 286 18.20 -17.88 -23.82
N ARG A 287 19.28 -18.49 -23.33
CA ARG A 287 19.96 -19.62 -24.01
C ARG A 287 19.09 -20.87 -24.14
N LYS A 288 18.10 -21.02 -23.26
CA LYS A 288 17.13 -22.13 -23.26
C LYS A 288 15.83 -21.78 -24.02
N GLY A 289 15.68 -20.55 -24.53
CA GLY A 289 14.45 -20.08 -25.17
C GLY A 289 13.30 -19.82 -24.19
N MET A 290 13.59 -19.63 -22.89
CA MET A 290 12.62 -19.48 -21.80
C MET A 290 12.75 -18.13 -21.09
N GLY A 291 13.09 -17.07 -21.82
CA GLY A 291 13.47 -15.77 -21.26
C GLY A 291 12.34 -14.75 -21.12
N HIS A 292 11.07 -15.14 -20.95
CA HIS A 292 10.00 -14.17 -20.72
C HIS A 292 10.11 -13.52 -19.33
N GLU A 293 10.21 -14.35 -18.30
CA GLU A 293 10.38 -13.99 -16.89
C GLU A 293 11.51 -14.88 -16.31
N PRO A 294 12.78 -14.42 -16.40
CA PRO A 294 13.93 -15.29 -16.12
C PRO A 294 14.13 -15.62 -14.63
N HIS A 295 14.15 -16.89 -14.25
CA HIS A 295 14.45 -17.29 -12.86
C HIS A 295 15.54 -18.37 -12.77
N LEU A 296 16.41 -18.22 -11.76
CA LEU A 296 17.24 -19.32 -11.25
C LEU A 296 16.44 -20.10 -10.19
N LEU A 297 15.50 -20.94 -10.61
CA LEU A 297 14.47 -21.52 -9.74
C LEU A 297 15.01 -22.19 -8.46
N PHE A 298 16.13 -22.92 -8.55
CA PHE A 298 16.71 -23.64 -7.41
C PHE A 298 17.48 -22.75 -6.44
N ASN A 299 17.78 -21.50 -6.83
CA ASN A 299 18.57 -20.54 -6.07
C ASN A 299 17.79 -19.30 -5.70
N THR A 300 16.56 -19.13 -6.22
CA THR A 300 15.77 -17.90 -6.08
C THR A 300 15.52 -17.48 -4.63
N PHE A 301 15.51 -18.44 -3.70
CA PHE A 301 15.31 -18.22 -2.27
C PHE A 301 16.62 -18.27 -1.45
N ASP A 302 17.81 -18.20 -2.08
CA ASP A 302 19.08 -18.22 -1.35
C ASP A 302 19.23 -17.03 -0.38
N MET A 303 18.66 -15.86 -0.71
CA MET A 303 18.58 -14.72 0.22
C MET A 303 17.74 -15.05 1.46
N HIS A 304 16.55 -15.62 1.28
CA HIS A 304 15.67 -16.05 2.38
C HIS A 304 16.32 -17.15 3.22
N LYS A 305 16.99 -18.10 2.58
CA LYS A 305 17.78 -19.13 3.26
C LYS A 305 18.90 -18.52 4.11
N ASN A 306 19.66 -17.58 3.56
CA ASN A 306 20.74 -16.91 4.28
C ASN A 306 20.22 -16.08 5.46
N LEU A 307 19.01 -15.51 5.35
CA LEU A 307 18.37 -14.84 6.49
C LEU A 307 18.12 -15.82 7.65
N VAL A 308 17.69 -17.04 7.35
CA VAL A 308 17.47 -18.09 8.37
C VAL A 308 18.79 -18.58 8.97
N GLU A 309 19.80 -18.82 8.13
CA GLU A 309 21.08 -19.42 8.55
C GLU A 309 22.01 -18.41 9.24
N ASN A 310 22.05 -17.16 8.75
CA ASN A 310 23.06 -16.17 9.11
C ASN A 310 22.47 -14.84 9.60
N GLY A 311 21.14 -14.72 9.68
CA GLY A 311 20.46 -13.52 10.19
C GLY A 311 20.46 -12.33 9.23
N THR A 312 20.86 -12.50 7.96
CA THR A 312 20.80 -11.45 6.92
C THR A 312 20.50 -12.04 5.55
N MET A 313 19.79 -11.31 4.70
CA MET A 313 19.60 -11.67 3.29
C MET A 313 20.84 -11.41 2.42
N LYS A 314 21.89 -10.77 2.96
CA LYS A 314 23.12 -10.45 2.21
C LYS A 314 23.90 -11.73 1.92
N ILE A 315 23.99 -12.09 0.64
CA ILE A 315 24.78 -13.23 0.15
C ILE A 315 26.02 -12.72 -0.60
N SER A 316 27.08 -13.53 -0.64
CA SER A 316 28.32 -13.19 -1.36
C SER A 316 28.21 -13.39 -2.88
N GLY A 317 27.18 -14.08 -3.36
CA GLY A 317 26.91 -14.32 -4.77
C GLY A 317 25.92 -15.47 -4.96
N TRP A 318 25.27 -15.51 -6.13
CA TRP A 318 24.38 -16.61 -6.52
C TRP A 318 25.18 -17.82 -6.99
N LYS A 319 24.80 -19.01 -6.50
CA LYS A 319 25.41 -20.29 -6.88
C LYS A 319 25.03 -20.71 -8.30
#